data_AF-A0AAX1DW66-F1
#
_entry.id   AF-A0AAX1DW66-F1
#
_cell.length_a   1.000
_cell.length_b   1.000
_cell.length_c   1.000
_cell.angle_alpha   90.00
_cell.angle_beta   90.00
_cell.angle_gamma   90.00
#
_symmetry.space_group_name_H-M   'P 1'
#
loop_
_entity.id
_entity.type
_entity.pdbx_description
1 polymer ?
#
loop_
_entity_poly.entity_id
_entity_poly.type
_entity_poly.pdbx_seq_one_letter_code
_entity_poly.pdbx_strand_id
1 'polypeptide(L)'
;MKYVERYSREAPYILIAGYDDNDLNAIESSLKKIKSKPIGNTLLKKIEELSDNGRFVKIACLYHIGHTARPMLTESQLNYFKSLKLSNNPYDKDHNSLASYISRKPPSKSRREGTSAYIEFDPTQSVDVDNGEPKRSHRRDLVFVSLVHELIHSLRFLKGNSLVGHNGDSQDPSSPAMEEEYRAVGLGRYADRPITENTIRAEHGLQLRKSYLIPRRLQNVF
;
A
#
# COMPACT_ATOMS: atom_id res chain seq x y z
N MET A 1 10.06 -25.05 -2.31
CA MET A 1 10.81 -23.90 -1.76
C MET A 1 10.14 -23.48 -0.46
N LYS A 2 10.91 -23.07 0.55
CA LYS A 2 10.38 -22.65 1.84
C LYS A 2 10.13 -21.14 1.79
N TYR A 3 8.93 -20.72 2.16
CA TYR A 3 8.62 -19.31 2.34
C TYR A 3 9.41 -18.76 3.53
N VAL A 4 10.15 -17.67 3.33
CA VAL A 4 11.02 -17.05 4.33
C VAL A 4 10.44 -15.71 4.73
N GLU A 5 10.45 -15.42 6.03
CA GLU A 5 9.96 -14.15 6.59
C GLU A 5 11.00 -13.59 7.57
N ARG A 6 11.22 -12.28 7.53
CA ARG A 6 12.07 -11.55 8.49
C ARG A 6 11.72 -10.08 8.54
N TYR A 7 12.14 -9.37 9.57
CA TYR A 7 12.07 -7.91 9.59
C TYR A 7 13.05 -7.31 8.56
N SER A 8 12.62 -6.21 7.92
CA SER A 8 13.46 -5.44 6.99
C SER A 8 14.65 -4.80 7.72
N ARG A 9 15.80 -4.73 7.05
CA ARG A 9 16.98 -4.00 7.56
C ARG A 9 16.82 -2.49 7.40
N GLU A 10 16.09 -2.07 6.37
CA GLU A 10 15.86 -0.65 6.08
C GLU A 10 14.73 -0.05 6.93
N ALA A 11 13.70 -0.86 7.24
CA ALA A 11 12.56 -0.51 8.09
C ALA A 11 12.24 -1.66 9.08
N PRO A 12 12.92 -1.72 10.26
CA PRO A 12 12.86 -2.87 11.20
C PRO A 12 11.49 -3.21 11.82
N TYR A 13 10.47 -2.39 11.56
CA TYR A 13 9.08 -2.57 11.98
C TYR A 13 8.17 -3.08 10.85
N ILE A 14 8.75 -3.36 9.67
CA ILE A 14 8.07 -3.98 8.52
C ILE A 14 8.56 -5.42 8.39
N LEU A 15 7.62 -6.35 8.39
CA LEU A 15 7.88 -7.76 8.09
C LEU A 15 7.95 -7.92 6.57
N ILE A 16 8.98 -8.57 6.07
CA ILE A 16 9.14 -8.86 4.63
C ILE A 16 9.18 -10.37 4.41
N ALA A 17 8.61 -10.83 3.30
CA ALA A 17 8.45 -12.23 3.00
C ALA A 17 8.65 -12.55 1.51
N GLY A 18 9.15 -13.74 1.21
CA GLY A 18 9.46 -14.20 -0.15
C GLY A 18 9.88 -15.68 -0.18
N TYR A 19 10.19 -16.20 -1.36
CA TYR A 19 10.62 -17.60 -1.53
C TYR A 19 12.15 -17.78 -1.46
N ASP A 20 12.90 -16.72 -1.72
CA ASP A 20 14.36 -16.70 -1.66
C ASP A 20 14.92 -15.32 -1.25
N ASP A 21 16.24 -15.20 -1.19
CA ASP A 21 16.91 -13.95 -0.83
C ASP A 21 16.77 -12.85 -1.88
N ASN A 22 16.57 -13.19 -3.16
CA ASN A 22 16.38 -12.18 -4.21
C ASN A 22 15.05 -11.44 -4.01
N ASP A 23 14.01 -12.16 -3.64
CA ASP A 23 12.70 -11.60 -3.29
C ASP A 23 12.82 -10.60 -2.13
N LEU A 24 13.47 -11.00 -1.05
CA LEU A 24 13.69 -10.13 0.11
C LEU A 24 14.56 -8.93 -0.26
N ASN A 25 15.61 -9.12 -1.07
CA ASN A 25 16.48 -8.04 -1.52
C ASN A 25 15.78 -7.05 -2.45
N ALA A 26 14.77 -7.47 -3.23
CA ALA A 26 13.98 -6.58 -4.07
C ALA A 26 13.12 -5.62 -3.22
N ILE A 27 12.49 -6.14 -2.16
CA ILE A 27 11.76 -5.32 -1.19
C ILE A 27 12.72 -4.37 -0.48
N GLU A 28 13.85 -4.87 0.03
CA GLU A 28 14.85 -4.06 0.74
C GLU A 28 15.42 -2.94 -0.14
N SER A 29 15.72 -3.23 -1.41
CA SER A 29 16.21 -2.22 -2.36
C SER A 29 15.18 -1.11 -2.58
N SER A 30 13.90 -1.47 -2.62
CA SER A 30 12.80 -0.51 -2.76
C SER A 30 12.65 0.34 -1.49
N LEU A 31 12.64 -0.28 -0.31
CA LEU A 31 12.59 0.41 0.99
C LEU A 31 13.79 1.34 1.17
N LYS A 32 15.00 0.90 0.80
CA LYS A 32 16.21 1.74 0.82
C LYS A 32 16.05 2.98 -0.05
N LYS A 33 15.51 2.82 -1.26
CA LYS A 33 15.28 3.94 -2.19
C LYS A 33 14.25 4.93 -1.61
N ILE A 34 13.15 4.44 -1.05
CA ILE A 34 12.14 5.27 -0.37
C ILE A 34 12.76 6.04 0.80
N LYS A 35 13.53 5.36 1.65
CA LYS A 35 14.19 5.94 2.82
C LYS A 35 15.26 6.99 2.47
N SER A 36 15.80 6.95 1.25
CA SER A 36 16.89 7.83 0.82
C SER A 36 16.52 9.31 0.66
N LYS A 37 15.22 9.65 0.68
CA LYS A 37 14.72 11.02 0.53
C LYS A 37 13.78 11.42 1.68
N PRO A 38 13.62 12.72 1.98
CA PRO A 38 12.95 13.18 3.19
C PRO A 38 11.46 12.76 3.30
N ILE A 39 10.69 12.82 2.22
CA ILE A 39 9.26 12.52 2.24
C ILE A 39 9.04 11.02 2.36
N GLY A 40 9.76 10.20 1.58
CA GLY A 40 9.77 8.75 1.72
C GLY A 40 10.20 8.27 3.11
N ASN A 41 11.25 8.87 3.70
CA ASN A 41 11.63 8.59 5.08
C ASN A 41 10.55 9.00 6.09
N THR A 42 9.86 10.12 5.85
CA THR A 42 8.74 10.57 6.71
C THR A 42 7.54 9.62 6.61
N LEU A 43 7.23 9.08 5.43
CA LEU A 43 6.23 8.03 5.26
C LEU A 43 6.58 6.80 6.11
N LEU A 44 7.81 6.32 5.99
CA LEU A 44 8.30 5.16 6.75
C LEU A 44 8.23 5.40 8.26
N LYS A 45 8.68 6.55 8.77
CA LYS A 45 8.56 6.89 10.20
C LYS A 45 7.12 6.92 10.71
N LYS A 46 6.19 7.43 9.91
CA LYS A 46 4.77 7.41 10.30
C LYS A 46 4.17 6.01 10.36
N ILE A 47 4.70 5.07 9.58
CA ILE A 47 4.33 3.66 9.69
C ILE A 47 4.92 3.09 10.97
N GLU A 48 6.18 3.38 11.28
CA GLU A 48 6.83 2.98 12.54
C GLU A 48 6.03 3.42 13.76
N GLU A 49 5.66 4.70 13.83
CA GLU A 49 4.83 5.30 14.90
C GLU A 49 3.49 4.59 15.11
N LEU A 50 2.98 3.90 14.09
CA LEU A 50 1.68 3.23 14.12
C LEU A 50 1.77 1.71 14.14
N SER A 51 2.96 1.15 13.95
CA SER A 51 3.27 -0.27 14.13
C SER A 51 3.42 -0.59 15.63
N ASP A 52 2.41 -0.22 16.41
CA ASP A 52 2.29 -0.45 17.85
C ASP A 52 1.05 -1.30 18.16
N ASN A 53 0.88 -1.72 19.43
CA ASN A 53 -0.31 -2.45 19.88
C ASN A 53 -0.65 -3.70 19.04
N GLY A 54 0.37 -4.37 18.52
CA GLY A 54 0.24 -5.55 17.65
C GLY A 54 -0.07 -5.25 16.19
N ARG A 55 -0.14 -3.97 15.78
CA ARG A 55 -0.22 -3.57 14.37
C ARG A 55 1.13 -3.70 13.69
N PHE A 56 1.12 -4.12 12.44
CA PHE A 56 2.31 -4.23 11.61
C PHE A 56 1.98 -4.01 10.13
N VAL A 57 3.02 -3.83 9.32
CA VAL A 57 2.95 -3.96 7.86
C VAL A 57 3.76 -5.18 7.46
N LYS A 58 3.15 -6.07 6.67
CA LYS A 58 3.82 -7.18 6.01
C LYS A 58 3.90 -6.93 4.51
N ILE A 59 5.06 -7.10 3.91
CA ILE A 59 5.27 -7.02 2.45
C ILE A 59 5.68 -8.40 1.96
N ALA A 60 4.87 -9.00 1.10
CA ALA A 60 5.13 -10.27 0.46
C ALA A 60 5.52 -10.06 -1.01
N CYS A 61 6.72 -10.53 -1.38
CA CYS A 61 7.16 -10.56 -2.77
C CYS A 61 6.42 -11.67 -3.52
N LEU A 62 5.63 -11.29 -4.52
CA LEU A 62 4.80 -12.19 -5.31
C LEU A 62 4.80 -11.74 -6.76
N TYR A 63 5.20 -12.63 -7.67
CA TYR A 63 5.33 -12.31 -9.10
C TYR A 63 4.00 -12.45 -9.84
N HIS A 64 3.80 -11.61 -10.85
CA HIS A 64 2.70 -11.65 -11.82
C HIS A 64 1.29 -11.39 -11.26
N ILE A 65 1.19 -10.92 -10.01
CA ILE A 65 -0.09 -10.58 -9.40
C ILE A 65 -0.34 -9.06 -9.34
N GLY A 66 0.69 -8.24 -9.62
CA GLY A 66 0.64 -6.80 -9.47
C GLY A 66 0.92 -6.35 -8.03
N HIS A 67 0.50 -5.13 -7.70
CA HIS A 67 0.68 -4.53 -6.38
C HIS A 67 -0.68 -4.34 -5.71
N THR A 68 -0.81 -4.70 -4.43
CA THR A 68 -2.06 -4.50 -3.68
C THR A 68 -1.80 -4.45 -2.18
N ALA A 69 -2.29 -3.41 -1.52
CA ALA A 69 -2.39 -3.33 -0.07
C ALA A 69 -3.78 -3.78 0.41
N ARG A 70 -3.81 -4.61 1.46
CA ARG A 70 -5.01 -5.08 2.14
C ARG A 70 -4.94 -4.78 3.64
N PRO A 71 -6.06 -4.43 4.29
CA PRO A 71 -6.11 -4.36 5.74
C PRO A 71 -6.12 -5.77 6.34
N MET A 72 -5.43 -5.96 7.47
CA MET A 72 -5.33 -7.24 8.17
C MET A 72 -5.61 -7.03 9.66
N LEU A 73 -6.44 -7.87 10.27
CA LEU A 73 -6.74 -7.81 11.70
C LEU A 73 -5.48 -8.06 12.53
N THR A 74 -5.34 -7.34 13.64
CA THR A 74 -4.34 -7.66 14.66
C THR A 74 -4.74 -8.92 15.43
N GLU A 75 -3.80 -9.51 16.18
CA GLU A 75 -4.10 -10.62 17.06
C GLU A 75 -5.13 -10.24 18.15
N SER A 76 -5.03 -9.04 18.71
CA SER A 76 -6.00 -8.52 19.68
C SER A 76 -7.41 -8.40 19.08
N GLN A 77 -7.52 -7.97 17.81
CA GLN A 77 -8.79 -7.88 17.09
C GLN A 77 -9.36 -9.28 16.78
N LEU A 78 -8.53 -10.22 16.32
CA LEU A 78 -8.96 -11.61 16.13
C LEU A 78 -9.47 -12.23 17.44
N ASN A 79 -8.78 -11.97 18.55
CA ASN A 79 -9.19 -12.44 19.87
C ASN A 79 -10.50 -11.79 20.34
N TYR A 80 -10.70 -10.49 20.08
CA TYR A 80 -11.95 -9.80 20.37
C TYR A 80 -13.12 -10.40 19.59
N PHE A 81 -12.90 -10.75 18.32
CA PHE A 81 -13.91 -11.35 17.43
C PHE A 81 -13.84 -12.89 17.35
N LYS A 82 -13.26 -13.57 18.35
CA LYS A 82 -13.01 -15.03 18.30
C LYS A 82 -14.24 -15.89 18.01
N SER A 83 -15.44 -15.41 18.38
CA SER A 83 -16.70 -16.10 18.11
C SER A 83 -17.01 -16.23 16.62
N LEU A 84 -16.45 -15.35 15.78
CA LEU A 84 -16.59 -15.37 14.33
C LEU A 84 -15.68 -16.43 13.65
N LYS A 85 -14.75 -17.04 14.39
CA LYS A 85 -13.82 -18.08 13.89
C LYS A 85 -13.10 -17.69 12.60
N LEU A 86 -12.70 -16.41 12.50
CA LEU A 86 -12.04 -15.88 11.32
C LEU A 86 -10.66 -16.51 11.13
N SER A 87 -10.31 -16.79 9.87
CA SER A 87 -8.95 -17.18 9.50
C SER A 87 -7.97 -16.03 9.70
N ASN A 88 -6.70 -16.32 10.01
CA ASN A 88 -5.62 -15.34 10.00
C ASN A 88 -5.00 -15.17 8.58
N ASN A 89 -5.68 -15.67 7.56
CA ASN A 89 -5.23 -15.59 6.18
C ASN A 89 -5.63 -14.22 5.58
N PRO A 90 -4.68 -13.42 5.05
CA PRO A 90 -4.97 -12.13 4.40
C PRO A 90 -5.77 -12.26 3.09
N TYR A 91 -6.00 -13.48 2.58
CA TYR A 91 -6.88 -13.75 1.44
C TYR A 91 -8.31 -14.14 1.85
N ASP A 92 -8.56 -14.34 3.14
CA ASP A 92 -9.89 -14.66 3.64
C ASP A 92 -10.84 -13.47 3.50
N LYS A 93 -12.02 -13.70 2.91
CA LYS A 93 -12.96 -12.62 2.58
C LYS A 93 -13.57 -12.01 3.84
N ASP A 94 -13.89 -12.82 4.84
CA ASP A 94 -14.54 -12.35 6.06
C ASP A 94 -13.55 -11.57 6.93
N HIS A 95 -12.29 -12.06 7.02
CA HIS A 95 -11.18 -11.34 7.62
C HIS A 95 -11.00 -9.95 6.98
N ASN A 96 -10.85 -9.91 5.66
CA ASN A 96 -10.63 -8.67 4.91
C ASN A 96 -11.83 -7.71 5.02
N SER A 97 -13.06 -8.24 5.05
CA SER A 97 -14.28 -7.46 5.24
C SER A 97 -14.26 -6.74 6.59
N LEU A 98 -13.97 -7.47 7.66
CA LEU A 98 -13.94 -6.92 9.00
C LEU A 98 -12.77 -5.94 9.18
N ALA A 99 -11.58 -6.29 8.68
CA ALA A 99 -10.42 -5.40 8.72
C ALA A 99 -10.67 -4.09 7.95
N SER A 100 -11.31 -4.18 6.78
CA SER A 100 -11.74 -3.00 6.02
C SER A 100 -12.74 -2.16 6.81
N TYR A 101 -13.72 -2.79 7.46
CA TYR A 101 -14.69 -2.09 8.28
C TYR A 101 -14.05 -1.34 9.47
N ILE A 102 -13.12 -1.99 10.18
CA ILE A 102 -12.41 -1.41 11.33
C ILE A 102 -11.48 -0.28 10.88
N SER A 103 -10.81 -0.42 9.74
CA SER A 103 -9.87 0.58 9.25
C SER A 103 -10.53 1.76 8.49
N ARG A 104 -11.83 1.67 8.21
CA ARG A 104 -12.57 2.69 7.47
C ARG A 104 -12.79 3.96 8.28
N LYS A 105 -12.59 5.12 7.64
CA LYS A 105 -12.93 6.41 8.20
C LYS A 105 -14.43 6.45 8.57
N PRO A 106 -14.80 6.67 9.84
CA PRO A 106 -16.20 6.76 10.22
C PRO A 106 -16.80 8.10 9.75
N PRO A 107 -18.14 8.23 9.70
CA PRO A 107 -18.80 9.50 9.39
C PRO A 107 -18.50 10.60 10.43
N SER A 108 -18.23 10.22 11.68
CA SER A 108 -17.76 11.13 12.72
C SER A 108 -16.33 11.61 12.44
N LYS A 109 -15.94 12.78 12.97
CA LYS A 109 -14.56 13.28 12.87
C LYS A 109 -13.52 12.44 13.66
N SER A 110 -13.94 11.38 14.35
CA SER A 110 -13.05 10.46 15.06
C SER A 110 -12.32 9.51 14.11
N ARG A 111 -11.16 9.01 14.52
CA ARG A 111 -10.47 7.90 13.84
C ARG A 111 -10.95 6.59 14.46
N ARG A 112 -11.00 5.52 13.67
CA ARG A 112 -11.12 4.17 14.21
C ARG A 112 -9.75 3.68 14.68
N GLU A 113 -9.75 2.56 15.40
CA GLU A 113 -8.58 1.91 15.97
C GLU A 113 -7.46 1.66 14.94
N GLY A 114 -7.85 1.36 13.69
CA GLY A 114 -6.92 0.96 12.64
C GLY A 114 -6.61 -0.53 12.69
N THR A 115 -5.86 -1.01 11.71
CA THR A 115 -5.54 -2.44 11.54
C THR A 115 -4.07 -2.62 11.12
N SER A 116 -3.59 -3.85 11.08
CA SER A 116 -2.37 -4.18 10.32
C SER A 116 -2.62 -4.04 8.82
N ALA A 117 -1.56 -4.15 8.03
CA ALA A 117 -1.63 -4.15 6.57
C ALA A 117 -0.77 -5.27 5.97
N TYR A 118 -1.25 -5.81 4.85
CA TYR A 118 -0.55 -6.81 4.04
C TYR A 118 -0.40 -6.26 2.62
N ILE A 119 0.83 -6.18 2.13
CA ILE A 119 1.17 -5.72 0.79
C ILE A 119 1.62 -6.90 -0.04
N GLU A 120 0.94 -7.11 -1.16
CA GLU A 120 1.39 -7.91 -2.29
C GLU A 120 2.27 -7.04 -3.17
N PHE A 121 3.53 -7.44 -3.37
CA PHE A 121 4.52 -6.65 -4.09
C PHE A 121 5.13 -7.46 -5.24
N ASP A 122 4.95 -6.97 -6.48
CA ASP A 122 5.55 -7.56 -7.67
C ASP A 122 6.79 -6.76 -8.11
N PRO A 123 8.02 -7.26 -7.88
CA PRO A 123 9.23 -6.53 -8.20
C PRO A 123 9.48 -6.37 -9.70
N THR A 124 8.66 -6.99 -10.56
CA THR A 124 8.77 -6.92 -12.02
C THR A 124 7.84 -5.91 -12.66
N GLN A 125 6.89 -5.35 -11.89
CA GLN A 125 5.91 -4.39 -12.38
C GLN A 125 6.12 -3.01 -11.76
N SER A 126 5.96 -1.99 -12.57
CA SER A 126 6.11 -0.58 -12.18
C SER A 126 5.14 0.30 -12.95
N VAL A 127 4.95 1.53 -12.47
CA VAL A 127 4.17 2.56 -13.16
C VAL A 127 5.09 3.68 -13.63
N ASP A 128 5.31 3.73 -14.94
CA ASP A 128 5.97 4.86 -15.59
C ASP A 128 4.95 5.96 -15.89
N VAL A 129 5.44 7.16 -16.17
CA VAL A 129 4.60 8.32 -16.46
C VAL A 129 5.14 9.03 -17.68
N ASP A 130 4.24 9.27 -18.63
CA ASP A 130 4.52 10.00 -19.85
C ASP A 130 3.55 11.17 -20.00
N ASN A 131 4.08 12.40 -19.95
CA ASN A 131 3.31 13.65 -19.98
C ASN A 131 2.21 13.74 -18.90
N GLY A 132 2.40 13.01 -17.79
CA GLY A 132 1.45 12.93 -16.69
C GLY A 132 0.48 11.74 -16.76
N GLU A 133 0.47 10.98 -17.85
CA GLU A 133 -0.36 9.78 -17.97
C GLU A 133 0.40 8.53 -17.47
N PRO A 134 -0.18 7.73 -16.58
CA PRO A 134 0.45 6.51 -16.09
C PRO A 134 0.44 5.41 -17.18
N LYS A 135 1.53 4.66 -17.24
CA LYS A 135 1.72 3.51 -18.14
C LYS A 135 2.27 2.33 -17.36
N ARG A 136 1.78 1.12 -17.66
CA ARG A 136 2.40 -0.11 -17.17
C ARG A 136 3.82 -0.20 -17.71
N SER A 137 4.76 -0.61 -16.86
CA SER A 137 6.18 -0.70 -17.20
C SER A 137 6.85 -1.81 -16.39
N HIS A 138 7.99 -2.28 -16.89
CA HIS A 138 8.86 -3.26 -16.21
C HIS A 138 10.19 -2.66 -15.75
N ARG A 139 10.23 -1.33 -15.62
CA ARG A 139 11.39 -0.57 -15.20
C ARG A 139 11.68 -0.76 -13.71
N ARG A 140 12.73 -1.54 -13.42
CA ARG A 140 13.19 -1.83 -12.05
C ARG A 140 13.50 -0.58 -11.23
N ASP A 141 13.95 0.49 -11.87
CA ASP A 141 14.25 1.76 -11.19
C ASP A 141 13.01 2.51 -10.72
N LEU A 142 11.81 2.15 -11.18
CA LEU A 142 10.53 2.76 -10.82
C LEU A 142 9.66 1.90 -9.88
N VAL A 143 10.00 0.63 -9.68
CA VAL A 143 9.23 -0.32 -8.86
C VAL A 143 8.97 0.21 -7.44
N PHE A 144 9.93 0.93 -6.86
CA PHE A 144 9.78 1.53 -5.53
C PHE A 144 8.58 2.50 -5.43
N VAL A 145 8.18 3.14 -6.54
CA VAL A 145 7.02 4.05 -6.57
C VAL A 145 5.71 3.27 -6.42
N SER A 146 5.62 2.07 -7.00
CA SER A 146 4.48 1.18 -6.78
C SER A 146 4.42 0.73 -5.31
N LEU A 147 5.56 0.41 -4.70
CA LEU A 147 5.58 0.11 -3.26
C LEU A 147 5.18 1.31 -2.40
N VAL A 148 5.60 2.54 -2.76
CA VAL A 148 5.18 3.77 -2.09
C VAL A 148 3.66 3.91 -2.08
N HIS A 149 3.03 3.63 -3.22
CA HIS A 149 1.58 3.68 -3.36
C HIS A 149 0.89 2.76 -2.34
N GLU A 150 1.32 1.49 -2.27
CA GLU A 150 0.78 0.52 -1.32
C GLU A 150 1.10 0.85 0.16
N LEU A 151 2.27 1.43 0.44
CA LEU A 151 2.62 1.91 1.77
C LEU A 151 1.75 3.10 2.19
N ILE A 152 1.34 3.96 1.26
CA ILE A 152 0.41 5.04 1.56
C ILE A 152 -0.95 4.46 1.94
N HIS A 153 -1.49 3.46 1.24
CA HIS A 153 -2.72 2.78 1.66
C HIS A 153 -2.56 2.11 3.02
N SER A 154 -1.45 1.40 3.23
CA SER A 154 -1.13 0.77 4.52
C SER A 154 -1.17 1.79 5.66
N LEU A 155 -0.54 2.96 5.48
CA LEU A 155 -0.60 4.06 6.45
C LEU A 155 -2.04 4.48 6.80
N ARG A 156 -3.00 4.35 5.88
CA ARG A 156 -4.42 4.66 6.12
C ARG A 156 -5.13 3.53 6.86
N PHE A 157 -4.79 2.28 6.58
CA PHE A 157 -5.26 1.13 7.34
C PHE A 157 -4.82 1.21 8.80
N LEU A 158 -3.53 1.44 9.03
CA LEU A 158 -2.98 1.64 10.37
C LEU A 158 -3.64 2.80 11.11
N LYS A 159 -3.97 3.90 10.43
CA LYS A 159 -4.64 5.08 11.04
C LYS A 159 -6.13 4.91 11.31
N GLY A 160 -6.77 3.85 10.81
CA GLY A 160 -8.21 3.73 10.84
C GLY A 160 -8.94 4.84 10.08
N ASN A 161 -8.38 5.27 8.94
CA ASN A 161 -8.98 6.32 8.10
C ASN A 161 -8.87 6.05 6.59
N SER A 162 -8.90 4.77 6.20
CA SER A 162 -9.11 4.38 4.80
C SER A 162 -10.48 4.86 4.31
N LEU A 163 -10.58 5.32 3.06
CA LEU A 163 -11.87 5.63 2.43
C LEU A 163 -12.52 4.39 1.82
N VAL A 164 -11.76 3.31 1.62
CA VAL A 164 -12.24 2.07 1.03
C VAL A 164 -13.04 1.28 2.07
N GLY A 165 -14.27 0.90 1.71
CA GLY A 165 -15.00 -0.23 2.30
C GLY A 165 -15.02 -1.40 1.31
N HIS A 166 -15.48 -2.58 1.75
CA HIS A 166 -15.41 -3.85 1.02
C HIS A 166 -15.91 -3.85 -0.46
N ASN A 167 -16.62 -2.81 -0.92
CA ASN A 167 -17.37 -2.78 -2.19
C ASN A 167 -17.15 -1.51 -3.06
N GLY A 168 -15.98 -0.86 -3.00
CA GLY A 168 -15.71 0.29 -3.88
C GLY A 168 -15.17 -0.13 -5.25
N ASP A 169 -15.83 0.25 -6.34
CA ASP A 169 -15.31 0.07 -7.70
C ASP A 169 -14.27 1.15 -8.01
N SER A 170 -12.99 0.78 -8.12
CA SER A 170 -11.90 1.69 -8.49
C SER A 170 -11.95 2.16 -9.95
N GLN A 171 -12.92 1.69 -10.74
CA GLN A 171 -13.21 2.19 -12.09
C GLN A 171 -14.36 3.21 -12.11
N ASP A 172 -15.17 3.29 -11.06
CA ASP A 172 -16.19 4.33 -10.89
C ASP A 172 -15.52 5.59 -10.30
N PRO A 173 -15.43 6.69 -11.08
CA PRO A 173 -14.77 7.91 -10.63
C PRO A 173 -15.39 8.56 -9.39
N SER A 174 -16.65 8.20 -9.07
CA SER A 174 -17.39 8.73 -7.93
C SER A 174 -17.27 7.86 -6.67
N SER A 175 -16.60 6.70 -6.77
CA SER A 175 -16.55 5.75 -5.67
C SER A 175 -15.56 6.17 -4.57
N PRO A 176 -15.79 5.74 -3.31
CA PRO A 176 -14.81 5.92 -2.24
C PRO A 176 -13.47 5.24 -2.53
N ALA A 177 -13.45 4.21 -3.38
CA ALA A 177 -12.22 3.57 -3.82
C ALA A 177 -11.42 4.50 -4.73
N MET A 178 -12.02 5.06 -5.79
CA MET A 178 -11.32 6.03 -6.64
C MET A 178 -10.83 7.24 -5.83
N GLU A 179 -11.64 7.72 -4.90
CA GLU A 179 -11.25 8.82 -4.03
C GLU A 179 -10.03 8.48 -3.16
N GLU A 180 -9.89 7.22 -2.72
CA GLU A 180 -8.69 6.73 -2.04
C GLU A 180 -7.47 6.73 -2.95
N GLU A 181 -7.63 6.30 -4.20
CA GLU A 181 -6.56 6.31 -5.21
C GLU A 181 -6.08 7.74 -5.51
N TYR A 182 -6.99 8.68 -5.72
CA TYR A 182 -6.65 10.10 -5.91
C TYR A 182 -5.90 10.65 -4.71
N ARG A 183 -6.28 10.20 -3.52
CA ARG A 183 -5.66 10.56 -2.25
C ARG A 183 -4.26 9.98 -2.09
N ALA A 184 -4.04 8.75 -2.55
CA ALA A 184 -2.74 8.09 -2.54
C ALA A 184 -1.80 8.74 -3.56
N VAL A 185 -2.28 8.98 -4.78
CA VAL A 185 -1.48 9.61 -5.84
C VAL A 185 -1.17 11.08 -5.54
N GLY A 186 -2.11 11.81 -4.93
CA GLY A 186 -2.00 13.25 -4.74
C GLY A 186 -2.58 14.03 -5.92
N LEU A 187 -3.81 13.68 -6.31
CA LEU A 187 -4.57 14.33 -7.38
C LEU A 187 -5.65 15.26 -6.82
N GLY A 188 -6.02 16.28 -7.60
CA GLY A 188 -7.10 17.22 -7.25
C GLY A 188 -6.88 17.87 -5.89
N ARG A 189 -7.88 17.76 -5.00
CA ARG A 189 -7.83 18.32 -3.63
C ARG A 189 -6.73 17.75 -2.73
N TYR A 190 -5.98 16.77 -3.20
CA TYR A 190 -4.88 16.12 -2.49
C TYR A 190 -3.49 16.51 -2.99
N ALA A 191 -3.39 17.39 -3.99
CA ALA A 191 -2.12 17.82 -4.57
C ALA A 191 -1.14 18.40 -3.53
N ASP A 192 -1.66 19.17 -2.56
CA ASP A 192 -0.84 19.83 -1.54
C ASP A 192 -0.59 18.96 -0.29
N ARG A 193 -0.94 17.68 -0.33
CA ARG A 193 -0.70 16.80 0.81
C ARG A 193 0.78 16.44 0.91
N PRO A 194 1.36 16.43 2.12
CA PRO A 194 2.80 16.25 2.30
C PRO A 194 3.30 14.83 1.96
N ILE A 195 2.40 13.83 1.95
CA ILE A 195 2.76 12.43 1.67
C ILE A 195 1.73 11.87 0.70
N THR A 196 2.16 11.80 -0.55
CA THR A 196 1.46 11.23 -1.71
C THR A 196 2.50 10.60 -2.65
N GLU A 197 2.06 9.74 -3.56
CA GLU A 197 2.92 9.21 -4.62
C GLU A 197 3.60 10.36 -5.37
N ASN A 198 2.85 11.40 -5.78
CA ASN A 198 3.41 12.54 -6.52
C ASN A 198 4.46 13.32 -5.74
N THR A 199 4.28 13.54 -4.44
CA THR A 199 5.33 14.21 -3.64
C THR A 199 6.62 13.40 -3.57
N ILE A 200 6.52 12.07 -3.52
CA ILE A 200 7.68 11.17 -3.51
C ILE A 200 8.30 11.09 -4.92
N ARG A 201 7.48 11.07 -5.98
CA ARG A 201 7.98 11.19 -7.36
C ARG A 201 8.77 12.50 -7.54
N ALA A 202 8.25 13.61 -7.04
CA ALA A 202 8.88 14.93 -7.12
C ALA A 202 10.27 14.98 -6.45
N GLU A 203 10.42 14.48 -5.21
CA GLU A 203 11.72 14.49 -4.52
C GLU A 203 12.77 13.57 -5.15
N HIS A 204 12.32 12.61 -5.97
CA HIS A 204 13.16 11.72 -6.77
C HIS A 204 13.38 12.21 -8.21
N GLY A 205 12.86 13.39 -8.58
CA GLY A 205 13.01 13.95 -9.93
C GLY A 205 12.23 13.19 -11.02
N LEU A 206 11.16 12.49 -10.65
CA LEU A 206 10.31 11.72 -11.56
C LEU A 206 9.12 12.55 -12.04
N GLN A 207 8.60 12.24 -13.24
CA GLN A 207 7.38 12.86 -13.75
C GLN A 207 6.18 12.55 -12.84
N LEU A 208 5.34 13.55 -12.57
CA LEU A 208 4.16 13.44 -11.71
C LEU A 208 2.96 12.87 -12.48
N ARG A 209 2.16 12.03 -11.85
CA ARG A 209 0.87 11.58 -12.40
C ARG A 209 -0.13 12.74 -12.37
N LYS A 210 -0.85 12.92 -13.47
CA LYS A 210 -2.00 13.83 -13.60
C LYS A 210 -3.33 13.07 -13.60
N SER A 211 -3.28 11.76 -13.80
CA SER A 211 -4.42 10.85 -13.80
C SER A 211 -4.10 9.56 -13.03
N TYR A 212 -5.12 8.92 -12.47
CA TYR A 212 -4.97 7.60 -11.87
C TYR A 212 -5.15 6.49 -12.90
N LEU A 213 -6.26 6.54 -13.64
CA LEU A 213 -6.59 5.53 -14.63
C LEU A 213 -5.55 5.49 -15.74
N ILE A 214 -5.03 4.31 -16.05
CA ILE A 214 -4.28 4.07 -17.28
C ILE A 214 -5.27 4.19 -18.44
N PRO A 215 -5.10 5.14 -19.38
CA PRO A 215 -6.02 5.30 -20.49
C PRO A 215 -6.22 3.98 -21.24
N ARG A 216 -7.47 3.61 -21.58
CA ARG A 216 -7.80 2.34 -22.24
C ARG A 216 -6.96 2.05 -23.50
N ARG A 217 -6.52 3.10 -24.20
CA ARG A 217 -5.66 3.00 -25.40
C ARG A 217 -4.26 2.43 -25.14
N LEU A 218 -3.84 2.39 -23.88
CA LEU A 218 -2.52 1.92 -23.43
C LEU A 218 -2.63 0.62 -22.62
N GLN A 219 -3.82 0.04 -22.48
CA GLN A 219 -4.05 -1.21 -21.74
C GLN A 219 -3.75 -2.47 -22.58
N ASN A 220 -3.67 -2.34 -23.92
CA ASN A 220 -3.55 -3.46 -24.86
C ASN A 220 -2.22 -3.47 -25.66
N VAL A 221 -1.13 -2.90 -25.11
CA VAL A 221 0.18 -3.07 -25.74
C VAL A 221 0.89 -4.25 -25.06
N PHE A 222 0.52 -5.45 -25.49
CA PHE A 222 1.26 -6.70 -25.33
C PHE A 222 1.36 -7.35 -26.71
#